data_AF-A0A3M2DAJ1-F1
#
_entry.id   AF-A0A3M2DAJ1-F1
#
_cell.length_a   1.000
_cell.length_b   1.000
_cell.length_c   1.000
_cell.angle_alpha   90.00
_cell.angle_beta   90.00
_cell.angle_gamma   90.00
#
_symmetry.space_group_name_H-M   'P 1'
#
loop_
_entity.id
_entity.type
_entity.pdbx_description
1 polymer ?
#
loop_
_entity_poly.entity_id
_entity_poly.type
_entity_poly.pdbx_seq_one_letter_code
_entity_poly.pdbx_strand_id
1 'polypeptide(L)'
;MQGTLEIVTPLFLGGTDPCGAPELRAASVRGALRYWLRALLGGVMGDRDLDALRAAEAAVFGSTEGASPVVVRVQYGSLPQQPFSQIAEWDSRTRRYRKPGIAYLFFAAWGTKSKPEREAINAGSSFELLLGKRAGVAESNDQAFQRAHAALWLLTHLGGLGARSRRGAGSLQVTKATGEPNGLPPLCVRATSPAELQQDLKEGLTRLRKLVGTSSPIGISNPSAFNVLHPDVCKVWVINEGFNSWSDALEAIGGAMQRFRTRRNPDYQNVKNAVQGGPLTQSVQRAAFGLPIVFFYSSLYNQYQQQGDDSKTARRKSTGTLVGQSP
;
A
#
# COMPACT_ATOMS: atom_id res chain seq x y z
N MET A 1 -19.04 2.54 -16.36
CA MET A 1 -18.40 3.63 -15.63
C MET A 1 -17.16 4.08 -16.39
N GLN A 2 -17.03 5.38 -16.60
CA GLN A 2 -15.82 6.01 -17.08
C GLN A 2 -15.41 7.07 -16.05
N GLY A 3 -14.12 7.17 -15.73
CA GLY A 3 -13.65 8.20 -14.83
C GLY A 3 -12.20 8.60 -15.06
N THR A 4 -11.92 9.86 -14.75
CA THR A 4 -10.57 10.44 -14.74
C THR A 4 -9.96 10.19 -13.35
N LEU A 5 -8.81 9.52 -13.32
CA LEU A 5 -8.04 9.31 -12.10
C LEU A 5 -6.79 10.19 -12.12
N GLU A 6 -6.61 10.95 -11.05
CA GLU A 6 -5.40 11.70 -10.76
C GLU A 6 -4.46 10.86 -9.89
N ILE A 7 -3.16 10.94 -10.22
CA ILE A 7 -2.07 10.38 -9.42
C ILE A 7 -1.69 11.43 -8.37
N VAL A 8 -2.13 11.23 -7.13
CA VAL A 8 -1.95 12.22 -6.04
C VAL A 8 -0.52 12.21 -5.50
N THR A 9 0.12 11.05 -5.44
CA THR A 9 1.52 10.89 -5.01
C THR A 9 2.33 10.14 -6.06
N PRO A 10 3.67 10.31 -6.12
CA PRO A 10 4.50 9.69 -7.16
C PRO A 10 4.24 8.19 -7.30
N LEU A 11 4.02 7.74 -8.54
CA LEU A 11 3.58 6.38 -8.85
C LEU A 11 4.74 5.56 -9.43
N PHE A 12 5.33 4.71 -8.59
CA PHE A 12 6.39 3.78 -8.98
C PHE A 12 5.81 2.49 -9.57
N LEU A 13 5.82 2.37 -10.89
CA LEU A 13 5.44 1.13 -11.59
C LEU A 13 6.66 0.41 -12.15
N GLY A 14 6.47 -0.86 -12.50
CA GLY A 14 7.44 -1.64 -13.25
C GLY A 14 6.76 -2.19 -14.50
N GLY A 15 7.48 -2.19 -15.61
CA GLY A 15 7.04 -2.80 -16.86
C GLY A 15 7.60 -4.20 -17.02
N THR A 16 7.99 -4.54 -18.25
CA THR A 16 8.82 -5.73 -18.52
C THR A 16 10.18 -5.64 -17.83
N ASP A 17 10.73 -4.43 -17.69
CA ASP A 17 11.87 -4.14 -16.82
C ASP A 17 11.37 -3.50 -15.49
N PRO A 18 11.54 -4.17 -14.34
CA PRO A 18 11.18 -3.60 -13.03
C PRO A 18 11.95 -2.33 -12.65
N CYS A 19 13.12 -2.11 -13.24
CA CYS A 19 13.98 -0.94 -13.03
C CYS A 19 13.95 0.05 -14.20
N GLY A 20 13.18 -0.23 -15.26
CA GLY A 20 13.00 0.65 -16.41
C GLY A 20 11.94 1.73 -16.17
N ALA A 21 11.59 2.44 -17.24
CA ALA A 21 10.58 3.50 -17.21
C ALA A 21 9.23 2.97 -16.68
N PRO A 22 8.55 3.69 -15.78
CA PRO A 22 7.27 3.26 -15.22
C PRO A 22 6.19 3.18 -16.31
N GLU A 23 5.44 2.08 -16.31
CA GLU A 23 4.40 1.82 -17.30
C GLU A 23 3.06 1.50 -16.62
N LEU A 24 2.03 2.28 -16.96
CA LEU A 24 0.68 2.09 -16.43
C LEU A 24 -0.11 1.09 -17.28
N ARG A 25 -0.20 -0.15 -16.79
CA ARG A 25 -0.96 -1.22 -17.46
C ARG A 25 -2.32 -1.45 -16.80
N ALA A 26 -3.32 -1.77 -17.61
CA ALA A 26 -4.63 -2.20 -17.10
C ALA A 26 -4.53 -3.43 -16.18
N ALA A 27 -3.57 -4.33 -16.42
CA ALA A 27 -3.29 -5.48 -15.56
C ALA A 27 -2.87 -5.08 -14.13
N SER A 28 -2.08 -4.01 -13.97
CA SER A 28 -1.66 -3.50 -12.67
C SER A 28 -2.85 -2.97 -11.88
N VAL A 29 -3.72 -2.19 -12.53
CA VAL A 29 -4.97 -1.70 -11.93
C VAL A 29 -5.86 -2.87 -11.54
N ARG A 30 -6.07 -3.82 -12.46
CA ARG A 30 -6.87 -5.03 -12.23
C ARG A 30 -6.36 -5.84 -11.04
N GLY A 31 -5.06 -6.01 -10.88
CA GLY A 31 -4.46 -6.69 -9.74
C GLY A 31 -4.77 -6.00 -8.41
N ALA A 32 -4.70 -4.66 -8.38
CA ALA A 32 -5.03 -3.87 -7.20
C ALA A 32 -6.53 -3.93 -6.86
N LEU A 33 -7.42 -3.84 -7.86
CA LEU A 33 -8.87 -4.02 -7.67
C LEU A 33 -9.18 -5.42 -7.12
N ARG A 34 -8.55 -6.44 -7.67
CA ARG A 34 -8.72 -7.83 -7.25
C ARG A 34 -8.30 -8.04 -5.79
N TYR A 35 -7.19 -7.43 -5.35
CA TYR A 35 -6.79 -7.41 -3.94
C TYR A 35 -7.86 -6.80 -3.02
N TRP A 36 -8.36 -5.60 -3.37
CA TRP A 36 -9.36 -4.91 -2.55
C TRP A 36 -10.70 -5.61 -2.52
N LEU A 37 -11.09 -6.25 -3.63
CA LEU A 37 -12.28 -7.10 -3.65
C LEU A 37 -12.15 -8.26 -2.67
N ARG A 38 -11.02 -8.97 -2.63
CA ARG A 38 -10.81 -10.05 -1.65
C ARG A 38 -10.84 -9.55 -0.22
N ALA A 39 -10.24 -8.38 0.05
CA ALA A 39 -10.26 -7.80 1.40
C ALA A 39 -11.70 -7.47 1.86
N LEU A 40 -12.53 -6.96 0.95
CA LEU A 40 -13.95 -6.72 1.20
C LEU A 40 -14.74 -8.01 1.37
N LEU A 41 -14.60 -8.96 0.44
CA LEU A 41 -15.29 -10.26 0.47
C LEU A 41 -14.92 -11.05 1.73
N GLY A 42 -13.65 -11.13 2.11
CA GLY A 42 -13.23 -11.79 3.36
C GLY A 42 -13.84 -11.14 4.60
N GLY A 43 -14.07 -9.83 4.55
CA GLY A 43 -14.80 -9.12 5.61
C GLY A 43 -16.29 -9.43 5.69
N VAL A 44 -16.90 -10.04 4.68
CA VAL A 44 -18.33 -10.38 4.62
C VAL A 44 -18.63 -11.84 4.29
N MET A 45 -17.61 -12.68 4.14
CA MET A 45 -17.73 -14.14 3.97
C MET A 45 -16.94 -14.89 5.05
N GLY A 46 -16.01 -14.22 5.73
CA GLY A 46 -15.09 -14.82 6.69
C GLY A 46 -13.75 -15.16 6.07
N ASP A 47 -12.84 -15.68 6.89
CA ASP A 47 -11.45 -15.96 6.50
C ASP A 47 -11.10 -17.46 6.47
N ARG A 48 -12.11 -18.34 6.56
CA ARG A 48 -11.92 -19.80 6.61
C ARG A 48 -12.20 -20.50 5.28
N ASP A 49 -13.29 -20.14 4.60
CA ASP A 49 -13.69 -20.74 3.33
C ASP A 49 -13.00 -20.02 2.15
N LEU A 50 -11.75 -20.41 1.90
CA LEU A 50 -10.93 -19.82 0.84
C LEU A 50 -11.41 -20.21 -0.55
N ASP A 51 -12.10 -21.33 -0.70
CA ASP A 51 -12.63 -21.80 -1.99
C ASP A 51 -13.85 -20.96 -2.41
N ALA A 52 -14.79 -20.72 -1.49
CA ALA A 52 -15.90 -19.81 -1.74
C ALA A 52 -15.43 -18.38 -2.02
N LEU A 53 -14.41 -17.90 -1.28
CA LEU A 53 -13.81 -16.60 -1.52
C LEU A 53 -13.18 -16.51 -2.93
N ARG A 54 -12.43 -17.55 -3.33
CA ARG A 54 -11.80 -17.63 -4.65
C ARG A 54 -12.85 -17.68 -5.76
N ALA A 55 -13.94 -18.42 -5.57
CA ALA A 55 -15.06 -18.47 -6.51
C ALA A 55 -15.75 -17.10 -6.64
N ALA A 56 -16.01 -16.41 -5.52
CA ALA A 56 -16.62 -15.08 -5.52
C ALA A 56 -15.73 -14.01 -6.17
N GLU A 57 -14.41 -14.09 -5.97
CA GLU A 57 -13.42 -13.25 -6.66
C GLU A 57 -13.40 -13.54 -8.17
N ALA A 58 -13.37 -14.83 -8.56
CA ALA A 58 -13.36 -15.26 -9.95
C ALA A 58 -14.65 -14.90 -10.70
N ALA A 59 -15.79 -14.84 -10.00
CA ALA A 59 -17.06 -14.36 -10.57
C ALA A 59 -16.98 -12.89 -11.03
N VAL A 60 -16.02 -12.09 -10.52
CA VAL A 60 -15.82 -10.70 -10.92
C VAL A 60 -14.65 -10.53 -11.88
N PHE A 61 -13.49 -11.09 -11.52
CA PHE A 61 -12.23 -10.90 -12.26
C PHE A 61 -11.75 -12.16 -12.99
N GLY A 62 -12.62 -13.16 -13.18
CA GLY A 62 -12.29 -14.39 -13.88
C GLY A 62 -11.20 -15.23 -13.21
N SER A 63 -10.89 -16.34 -13.86
CA SER A 63 -9.83 -17.29 -13.51
C SER A 63 -9.18 -17.81 -14.80
N THR A 64 -8.33 -18.82 -14.68
CA THR A 64 -7.81 -19.58 -15.82
C THR A 64 -8.91 -20.40 -16.53
N GLU A 65 -10.02 -20.66 -15.85
CA GLU A 65 -11.13 -21.50 -16.33
C GLU A 65 -12.32 -20.68 -16.81
N GLY A 66 -12.48 -19.45 -16.31
CA GLY A 66 -13.61 -18.59 -16.60
C GLY A 66 -13.18 -17.17 -16.95
N ALA A 67 -13.68 -16.65 -18.08
CA ALA A 67 -13.38 -15.29 -18.47
C ALA A 67 -14.12 -14.26 -17.59
N SER A 68 -13.47 -13.14 -17.35
CA SER A 68 -13.99 -12.03 -16.56
C SER A 68 -15.23 -11.39 -17.17
N PRO A 69 -16.35 -11.23 -16.44
CA PRO A 69 -17.47 -10.42 -16.90
C PRO A 69 -17.20 -8.91 -16.83
N VAL A 70 -16.13 -8.49 -16.13
CA VAL A 70 -15.72 -7.08 -16.02
C VAL A 70 -14.51 -6.78 -16.91
N VAL A 71 -14.58 -5.67 -17.64
CA VAL A 71 -13.53 -5.10 -18.47
C VAL A 71 -12.91 -3.91 -17.76
N VAL A 72 -11.57 -3.90 -17.69
CA VAL A 72 -10.76 -2.77 -17.19
C VAL A 72 -9.91 -2.27 -18.35
N ARG A 73 -10.06 -1.00 -18.72
CA ARG A 73 -9.19 -0.33 -19.71
C ARG A 73 -8.64 0.94 -19.11
N VAL A 74 -7.39 1.24 -19.45
CA VAL A 74 -6.67 2.44 -19.04
C VAL A 74 -6.23 3.16 -20.30
N GLN A 75 -6.48 4.46 -20.38
CA GLN A 75 -6.08 5.31 -21.50
C GLN A 75 -5.38 6.55 -20.94
N TYR A 76 -4.24 6.91 -21.52
CA TYR A 76 -3.48 8.11 -21.15
C TYR A 76 -2.63 8.56 -22.33
N GLY A 77 -2.29 9.85 -22.34
CA GLY A 77 -1.34 10.42 -23.30
C GLY A 77 0.09 10.24 -22.80
N SER A 78 0.84 11.33 -22.71
CA SER A 78 2.13 11.32 -22.03
C SER A 78 1.93 11.40 -20.51
N LEU A 79 2.63 10.56 -19.77
CA LEU A 79 2.71 10.63 -18.30
C LEU A 79 4.12 11.07 -17.93
N PRO A 80 4.34 12.34 -17.54
CA PRO A 80 5.65 12.84 -17.14
C PRO A 80 6.25 12.02 -16.00
N GLN A 81 7.57 11.84 -16.05
CA GLN A 81 8.30 10.99 -15.12
C GLN A 81 9.45 11.77 -14.50
N GLN A 82 9.85 11.36 -13.30
CA GLN A 82 11.03 11.92 -12.64
C GLN A 82 11.73 10.84 -11.81
N PRO A 83 13.07 10.90 -11.69
CA PRO A 83 13.84 9.98 -10.86
C PRO A 83 13.59 10.22 -9.37
N PHE A 84 13.78 9.17 -8.57
CA PHE A 84 13.68 9.23 -7.11
C PHE A 84 14.51 10.35 -6.48
N SER A 85 15.72 10.60 -6.98
CA SER A 85 16.61 11.67 -6.52
C SER A 85 15.99 13.06 -6.63
N GLN A 86 15.15 13.32 -7.63
CA GLN A 86 14.42 14.58 -7.76
C GLN A 86 13.23 14.64 -6.78
N ILE A 87 12.48 13.55 -6.65
CA ILE A 87 11.34 13.43 -5.72
C ILE A 87 11.76 13.70 -4.27
N ALA A 88 12.92 13.18 -3.86
CA ALA A 88 13.47 13.35 -2.53
C ALA A 88 14.41 14.58 -2.40
N GLU A 89 14.54 15.37 -3.46
CA GLU A 89 15.37 16.58 -3.53
C GLU A 89 16.82 16.35 -3.08
N TRP A 90 17.52 15.43 -3.76
CA TRP A 90 18.95 15.19 -3.55
C TRP A 90 19.79 16.45 -3.80
N ASP A 91 20.58 16.83 -2.82
CA ASP A 91 21.56 17.91 -2.92
C ASP A 91 22.97 17.32 -3.09
N SER A 92 23.56 17.55 -4.26
CA SER A 92 24.89 17.06 -4.62
C SER A 92 26.02 17.72 -3.82
N ARG A 93 25.81 18.95 -3.30
CA ARG A 93 26.80 19.70 -2.50
C ARG A 93 26.91 19.13 -1.11
N THR A 94 25.77 18.90 -0.45
CA THR A 94 25.72 18.37 0.92
C THR A 94 25.71 16.85 0.97
N ARG A 95 25.49 16.17 -0.18
CA ARG A 95 25.29 14.72 -0.30
C ARG A 95 24.17 14.22 0.61
N ARG A 96 23.07 14.97 0.66
CA ARG A 96 21.90 14.67 1.50
C ARG A 96 20.61 14.95 0.73
N TYR A 97 19.55 14.26 1.12
CA TYR A 97 18.19 14.56 0.65
C TYR A 97 17.63 15.74 1.46
N ARG A 98 17.03 16.72 0.78
CA ARG A 98 16.29 17.81 1.44
C ARG A 98 14.93 17.34 1.97
N LYS A 99 14.41 16.23 1.44
CA LYS A 99 13.20 15.54 1.93
C LYS A 99 13.55 14.15 2.51
N PRO A 100 14.21 14.08 3.69
CA PRO A 100 14.67 12.83 4.28
C PRO A 100 13.54 11.87 4.67
N GLY A 101 12.35 12.38 5.04
CA GLY A 101 11.16 11.59 5.31
C GLY A 101 10.68 10.85 4.06
N ILE A 102 10.56 11.55 2.93
CA ILE A 102 10.24 10.91 1.63
C ILE A 102 11.32 9.92 1.23
N ALA A 103 12.60 10.30 1.35
CA ALA A 103 13.72 9.40 1.07
C ALA A 103 13.63 8.10 1.90
N TYR A 104 13.22 8.21 3.16
CA TYR A 104 12.98 7.06 4.03
C TYR A 104 11.78 6.21 3.57
N LEU A 105 10.64 6.85 3.25
CA LEU A 105 9.43 6.16 2.78
C LEU A 105 9.64 5.45 1.45
N PHE A 106 10.54 5.92 0.59
CA PHE A 106 10.78 5.38 -0.75
C PHE A 106 12.20 4.85 -0.95
N PHE A 107 12.93 4.48 0.11
CA PHE A 107 14.32 4.02 0.01
C PHE A 107 14.55 2.88 -1.02
N ALA A 108 13.53 2.07 -1.30
CA ALA A 108 13.62 0.98 -2.28
C ALA A 108 13.64 1.46 -3.75
N ALA A 109 13.44 2.76 -3.98
CA ALA A 109 13.59 3.41 -5.28
C ALA A 109 15.02 3.94 -5.50
N TRP A 110 15.88 3.94 -4.47
CA TRP A 110 17.26 4.37 -4.61
C TRP A 110 18.06 3.37 -5.47
N GLY A 111 18.86 3.92 -6.39
CA GLY A 111 19.87 3.20 -7.14
C GLY A 111 20.97 2.59 -6.25
N THR A 112 21.51 1.48 -6.72
CA THR A 112 22.64 0.76 -6.11
C THR A 112 23.76 0.63 -7.14
N LYS A 113 24.90 0.07 -6.76
CA LYS A 113 25.98 -0.22 -7.73
C LYS A 113 25.52 -1.14 -8.88
N SER A 114 24.53 -1.99 -8.63
CA SER A 114 24.03 -2.99 -9.58
C SER A 114 22.76 -2.59 -10.32
N LYS A 115 22.06 -1.54 -9.87
CA LYS A 115 20.74 -1.16 -10.42
C LYS A 115 20.59 0.36 -10.42
N PRO A 116 20.11 0.97 -11.52
CA PRO A 116 19.80 2.39 -11.51
C PRO A 116 18.73 2.73 -10.47
N GLU A 117 18.62 4.02 -10.14
CA GLU A 117 17.47 4.47 -9.36
C GLU A 117 16.17 4.31 -10.17
N ARG A 118 15.05 4.21 -9.46
CA ARG A 118 13.74 4.08 -10.11
C ARG A 118 13.16 5.44 -10.43
N GLU A 119 12.43 5.49 -11.53
CA GLU A 119 11.59 6.62 -11.91
C GLU A 119 10.14 6.39 -11.46
N ALA A 120 9.42 7.49 -11.24
CA ALA A 120 8.00 7.48 -10.95
C ALA A 120 7.25 8.35 -11.95
N ILE A 121 5.99 7.99 -12.23
CA ILE A 121 5.06 8.92 -12.86
C ILE A 121 4.78 10.05 -11.87
N ASN A 122 4.82 11.29 -12.37
CA ASN A 122 4.66 12.49 -11.56
C ASN A 122 3.28 12.57 -10.91
N ALA A 123 3.27 13.02 -9.66
CA ALA A 123 2.03 13.47 -9.01
C ALA A 123 1.38 14.61 -9.83
N GLY A 124 0.05 14.67 -9.81
CA GLY A 124 -0.77 15.56 -10.64
C GLY A 124 -1.04 15.03 -12.06
N SER A 125 -0.36 13.96 -12.50
CA SER A 125 -0.67 13.32 -13.78
C SER A 125 -2.02 12.61 -13.71
N SER A 126 -2.74 12.52 -14.83
CA SER A 126 -4.05 11.87 -14.90
C SER A 126 -4.15 10.84 -16.01
N PHE A 127 -5.03 9.86 -15.81
CA PHE A 127 -5.39 8.86 -16.81
C PHE A 127 -6.88 8.54 -16.77
N GLU A 128 -7.42 8.07 -17.88
CA GLU A 128 -8.80 7.63 -18.00
C GLU A 128 -8.91 6.14 -17.66
N LEU A 129 -9.83 5.81 -16.76
CA LEU A 129 -10.20 4.44 -16.41
C LEU A 129 -11.61 4.16 -16.95
N LEU A 130 -11.72 3.11 -17.76
CA LEU A 130 -13.00 2.53 -18.13
C LEU A 130 -13.18 1.22 -17.39
N LEU A 131 -14.23 1.18 -16.57
CA LEU A 131 -14.73 -0.02 -15.91
C LEU A 131 -16.11 -0.34 -16.49
N GLY A 132 -16.23 -1.49 -17.14
CA GLY A 132 -17.45 -1.87 -17.85
C GLY A 132 -17.75 -3.36 -17.80
N LYS A 133 -18.96 -3.72 -18.25
CA LYS A 133 -19.36 -5.12 -18.48
C LYS A 133 -18.74 -5.61 -19.79
N ARG A 134 -18.38 -6.89 -19.85
CA ARG A 134 -17.99 -7.56 -21.08
C ARG A 134 -19.23 -7.71 -21.97
N ALA A 135 -19.06 -7.56 -23.29
CA ALA A 135 -20.14 -7.80 -24.25
C ALA A 135 -20.70 -9.22 -24.09
N GLY A 136 -22.04 -9.35 -24.14
CA GLY A 136 -22.75 -10.62 -23.98
C GLY A 136 -23.02 -11.05 -22.53
N VAL A 137 -22.59 -10.28 -21.53
CA VAL A 137 -22.99 -10.51 -20.13
C VAL A 137 -24.38 -9.92 -19.91
N ALA A 138 -25.33 -10.76 -19.45
CA ALA A 138 -26.69 -10.33 -19.15
C ALA A 138 -26.73 -9.22 -18.09
N GLU A 139 -27.72 -8.32 -18.18
CA GLU A 139 -27.93 -7.24 -17.21
C GLU A 139 -28.11 -7.74 -15.77
N SER A 140 -28.62 -8.97 -15.61
CA SER A 140 -28.75 -9.66 -14.31
C SER A 140 -27.44 -9.90 -13.57
N ASN A 141 -26.28 -9.77 -14.22
CA ASN A 141 -24.96 -9.91 -13.58
C ASN A 141 -24.40 -8.58 -13.03
N ASP A 142 -25.29 -7.67 -12.66
CA ASP A 142 -24.97 -6.35 -12.09
C ASP A 142 -24.08 -6.43 -10.84
N GLN A 143 -24.20 -7.53 -10.08
CA GLN A 143 -23.39 -7.75 -8.88
C GLN A 143 -21.89 -7.76 -9.16
N ALA A 144 -21.44 -8.33 -10.29
CA ALA A 144 -20.02 -8.36 -10.62
C ALA A 144 -19.49 -6.94 -10.89
N PHE A 145 -20.29 -6.14 -11.61
CA PHE A 145 -19.95 -4.75 -11.91
C PHE A 145 -19.95 -3.88 -10.65
N GLN A 146 -20.96 -4.03 -9.78
CA GLN A 146 -21.05 -3.37 -8.48
C GLN A 146 -19.86 -3.72 -7.56
N ARG A 147 -19.47 -5.00 -7.49
CA ARG A 147 -18.30 -5.45 -6.71
C ARG A 147 -16.99 -4.90 -7.25
N ALA A 148 -16.83 -4.82 -8.58
CA ALA A 148 -15.66 -4.19 -9.18
C ALA A 148 -15.60 -2.68 -8.86
N HIS A 149 -16.76 -1.99 -8.85
CA HIS A 149 -16.85 -0.60 -8.44
C HIS A 149 -16.56 -0.40 -6.95
N ALA A 150 -17.05 -1.29 -6.09
CA ALA A 150 -16.71 -1.30 -4.66
C ALA A 150 -15.20 -1.44 -4.45
N ALA A 151 -14.55 -2.32 -5.22
CA ALA A 151 -13.09 -2.48 -5.19
C ALA A 151 -12.35 -1.23 -5.69
N LEU A 152 -12.89 -0.53 -6.68
CA LEU A 152 -12.33 0.74 -7.15
C LEU A 152 -12.42 1.83 -6.08
N TRP A 153 -13.58 1.95 -5.43
CA TRP A 153 -13.77 2.88 -4.31
C TRP A 153 -12.73 2.60 -3.21
N LEU A 154 -12.55 1.33 -2.82
CA LEU A 154 -11.55 0.95 -1.82
C LEU A 154 -10.12 1.26 -2.26
N LEU A 155 -9.78 1.02 -3.53
CA LEU A 155 -8.47 1.33 -4.08
C LEU A 155 -8.16 2.83 -3.99
N THR A 156 -9.13 3.70 -4.30
CA THR A 156 -8.92 5.16 -4.37
C THR A 156 -9.07 5.84 -3.00
N HIS A 157 -9.75 5.21 -2.03
CA HIS A 157 -9.94 5.80 -0.71
C HIS A 157 -8.99 5.26 0.36
N LEU A 158 -8.59 3.98 0.27
CA LEU A 158 -7.77 3.31 1.29
C LEU A 158 -6.47 2.74 0.75
N GLY A 159 -6.31 2.73 -0.58
CA GLY A 159 -5.22 2.06 -1.25
C GLY A 159 -4.28 2.98 -2.00
N GLY A 160 -3.56 2.35 -2.93
CA GLY A 160 -2.65 2.99 -3.85
C GLY A 160 -2.14 1.95 -4.83
N LEU A 161 -1.61 2.41 -5.95
CA LEU A 161 -1.10 1.58 -7.02
C LEU A 161 0.44 1.54 -7.00
N GLY A 162 1.01 0.42 -7.41
CA GLY A 162 2.45 0.30 -7.60
C GLY A 162 3.28 0.07 -6.33
N ALA A 163 4.59 0.23 -6.46
CA ALA A 163 5.53 -0.05 -5.40
C ALA A 163 5.45 1.01 -4.30
N ARG A 164 5.63 0.57 -3.05
CA ARG A 164 5.55 1.42 -1.84
C ARG A 164 4.18 2.08 -1.66
N SER A 165 3.11 1.56 -2.26
CA SER A 165 1.74 2.05 -2.02
C SER A 165 1.32 2.00 -0.55
N ARG A 166 1.77 0.97 0.18
CA ARG A 166 1.62 0.86 1.65
C ARG A 166 2.46 1.86 2.45
N ARG A 167 3.17 2.78 1.78
CA ARG A 167 4.01 3.85 2.35
C ARG A 167 3.67 5.21 1.72
N GLY A 168 2.50 5.34 1.10
CA GLY A 168 1.99 6.60 0.57
C GLY A 168 2.38 6.91 -0.88
N ALA A 169 3.11 6.03 -1.60
CA ALA A 169 3.29 6.18 -3.05
C ALA A 169 2.02 5.80 -3.82
N GLY A 170 1.86 6.32 -5.03
CA GLY A 170 0.81 5.92 -5.95
C GLY A 170 -0.62 6.01 -5.40
N SER A 171 -0.88 6.93 -4.48
CA SER A 171 -2.24 7.30 -4.08
C SER A 171 -2.99 7.83 -5.30
N LEU A 172 -4.24 7.41 -5.48
CA LEU A 172 -5.06 7.77 -6.63
C LEU A 172 -6.35 8.42 -6.15
N GLN A 173 -6.84 9.42 -6.87
CA GLN A 173 -8.14 10.04 -6.62
C GLN A 173 -8.95 10.06 -7.92
N VAL A 174 -10.25 9.78 -7.82
CA VAL A 174 -11.18 10.00 -8.93
C VAL A 174 -11.59 11.47 -8.89
N THR A 175 -11.34 12.20 -9.97
CA THR A 175 -11.71 13.62 -10.11
C THR A 175 -13.01 13.79 -10.87
N LYS A 176 -13.32 12.87 -11.79
CA LYS A 176 -14.56 12.81 -12.56
C LYS A 176 -15.00 11.38 -12.73
N ALA A 177 -16.29 11.11 -12.62
CA ALA A 177 -16.88 9.80 -12.91
C ALA A 177 -18.26 9.96 -13.55
N THR A 178 -18.58 9.06 -14.48
CA THR A 178 -19.90 8.93 -15.11
C THR A 178 -20.29 7.45 -15.22
N GLY A 179 -21.60 7.18 -15.18
CA GLY A 179 -22.12 5.81 -15.25
C GLY A 179 -21.74 4.94 -14.05
N GLU A 180 -21.71 5.55 -12.85
CA GLU A 180 -21.59 4.85 -11.57
C GLU A 180 -22.89 4.08 -11.28
N PRO A 181 -22.83 2.86 -10.70
CA PRO A 181 -24.04 2.14 -10.33
C PRO A 181 -24.75 2.78 -9.13
N ASN A 182 -26.08 2.69 -9.11
CA ASN A 182 -26.90 3.21 -8.00
C ASN A 182 -26.58 2.51 -6.66
N GLY A 183 -26.67 3.26 -5.57
CA GLY A 183 -26.53 2.72 -4.20
C GLY A 183 -25.09 2.55 -3.68
N LEU A 184 -24.09 2.79 -4.51
CA LEU A 184 -22.68 2.83 -4.10
C LEU A 184 -22.29 4.19 -3.52
N PRO A 185 -21.27 4.26 -2.65
CA PRO A 185 -20.70 5.54 -2.26
C PRO A 185 -20.03 6.23 -3.45
N PRO A 186 -20.04 7.57 -3.49
CA PRO A 186 -19.45 8.33 -4.59
C PRO A 186 -17.94 8.08 -4.67
N LEU A 187 -17.40 8.01 -5.88
CA LEU A 187 -15.96 7.82 -6.08
C LEU A 187 -15.12 9.07 -5.82
N CYS A 188 -15.67 10.25 -6.11
CA CYS A 188 -14.97 11.51 -5.86
C CYS A 188 -15.01 11.85 -4.38
N VAL A 189 -13.83 12.06 -3.78
CA VAL A 189 -13.71 12.57 -2.41
C VAL A 189 -14.23 14.01 -2.38
N ARG A 190 -15.20 14.28 -1.50
CA ARG A 190 -15.81 15.61 -1.32
C ARG A 190 -15.47 16.26 0.02
N ALA A 191 -14.97 15.47 0.97
CA ALA A 191 -14.52 15.96 2.25
C ALA A 191 -13.46 17.07 2.11
N THR A 192 -13.67 18.14 2.85
CA THR A 192 -12.78 19.31 2.94
C THR A 192 -12.06 19.39 4.29
N SER A 193 -12.46 18.54 5.25
CA SER A 193 -11.83 18.42 6.56
C SER A 193 -11.54 16.95 6.93
N PRO A 194 -10.60 16.69 7.86
CA PRO A 194 -10.35 15.34 8.36
C PRO A 194 -11.58 14.67 8.99
N ALA A 195 -12.44 15.45 9.66
CA ALA A 195 -13.67 14.95 10.27
C ALA A 195 -14.70 14.52 9.21
N GLU A 196 -14.88 15.32 8.16
CA GLU A 196 -15.71 14.95 7.00
C GLU A 196 -15.17 13.69 6.33
N LEU A 197 -13.84 13.61 6.11
CA LEU A 197 -13.22 12.44 5.50
C LEU A 197 -13.42 11.18 6.34
N GLN A 198 -13.31 11.28 7.67
CA GLN A 198 -13.60 10.17 8.57
C GLN A 198 -15.05 9.69 8.43
N GLN A 199 -16.00 10.62 8.35
CA GLN A 199 -17.41 10.31 8.21
C GLN A 199 -17.72 9.69 6.84
N ASP A 200 -17.17 10.24 5.75
CA ASP A 200 -17.29 9.71 4.39
C ASP A 200 -16.74 8.28 4.30
N LEU A 201 -15.58 8.02 4.90
CA LEU A 201 -14.99 6.68 4.94
C LEU A 201 -15.86 5.69 5.72
N LYS A 202 -16.36 6.11 6.90
CA LYS A 202 -17.24 5.29 7.74
C LYS A 202 -18.52 4.92 7.01
N GLU A 203 -19.17 5.90 6.38
CA GLU A 203 -20.40 5.69 5.63
C GLU A 203 -20.16 4.83 4.38
N GLY A 204 -19.12 5.14 3.60
CA GLY A 204 -18.74 4.38 2.41
C GLY A 204 -18.48 2.92 2.74
N LEU A 205 -17.65 2.63 3.75
CA LEU A 205 -17.37 1.26 4.19
C LEU A 205 -18.63 0.53 4.67
N THR A 206 -19.53 1.22 5.37
CA THR A 206 -20.81 0.64 5.81
C THR A 206 -21.69 0.28 4.61
N ARG A 207 -21.80 1.16 3.62
CA ARG A 207 -22.56 0.93 2.39
C ARG A 207 -21.97 -0.23 1.58
N LEU A 208 -20.65 -0.28 1.40
CA LEU A 208 -19.98 -1.38 0.68
C LEU A 208 -20.20 -2.74 1.35
N ARG A 209 -20.11 -2.81 2.68
CA ARG A 209 -20.37 -4.06 3.42
C ARG A 209 -21.82 -4.52 3.25
N LYS A 210 -22.80 -3.61 3.31
CA LYS A 210 -24.22 -3.93 3.08
C LYS A 210 -24.50 -4.38 1.64
N LEU A 211 -23.80 -3.82 0.66
CA LEU A 211 -23.96 -4.18 -0.74
C LEU A 211 -23.42 -5.57 -1.06
N VAL A 212 -22.28 -5.94 -0.47
CA VAL A 212 -21.58 -7.19 -0.82
C VAL A 212 -21.91 -8.34 0.13
N GLY A 213 -22.23 -8.05 1.39
CA GLY A 213 -22.49 -9.03 2.44
C GLY A 213 -23.97 -9.25 2.71
N THR A 214 -24.27 -10.38 3.36
CA THR A 214 -25.59 -10.66 3.97
C THR A 214 -25.66 -10.12 5.39
N SER A 215 -26.86 -9.85 5.91
CA SER A 215 -27.08 -9.30 7.27
C SER A 215 -26.61 -10.19 8.43
N SER A 216 -26.10 -11.39 8.16
CA SER A 216 -25.69 -12.37 9.18
C SER A 216 -24.31 -12.02 9.78
N PRO A 217 -24.14 -12.18 11.11
CA PRO A 217 -22.84 -12.09 11.76
C PRO A 217 -21.91 -13.18 11.21
N ILE A 218 -20.63 -12.84 11.01
CA ILE A 218 -19.63 -13.78 10.50
C ILE A 218 -18.46 -13.83 11.47
N GLY A 219 -18.00 -15.04 11.78
CA GLY A 219 -16.79 -15.24 12.57
C GLY A 219 -15.54 -14.95 11.75
N ILE A 220 -14.64 -14.14 12.29
CA ILE A 220 -13.32 -13.88 11.71
C ILE A 220 -12.26 -14.19 12.76
N SER A 221 -11.19 -14.86 12.34
CA SER A 221 -10.06 -15.17 13.22
C SER A 221 -9.33 -13.90 13.63
N ASN A 222 -8.76 -13.84 14.84
CA ASN A 222 -7.96 -12.71 15.30
C ASN A 222 -6.60 -13.23 15.85
N PRO A 223 -5.50 -13.12 15.08
CA PRO A 223 -5.38 -12.47 13.77
C PRO A 223 -6.11 -13.23 12.66
N SER A 224 -6.51 -12.50 11.61
CA SER A 224 -7.17 -13.09 10.44
C SER A 224 -6.16 -13.83 9.56
N ALA A 225 -6.63 -14.84 8.81
CA ALA A 225 -5.77 -15.65 7.94
C ALA A 225 -5.14 -14.83 6.79
N PHE A 226 -5.76 -13.72 6.40
CA PHE A 226 -5.25 -12.76 5.42
C PHE A 226 -5.83 -11.37 5.71
N ASN A 227 -5.39 -10.35 4.97
CA ASN A 227 -5.90 -8.98 5.14
C ASN A 227 -7.40 -8.90 4.77
N VAL A 228 -8.24 -8.69 5.77
CA VAL A 228 -9.70 -8.53 5.62
C VAL A 228 -10.18 -7.18 6.16
N LEU A 229 -11.21 -6.63 5.52
CA LEU A 229 -11.90 -5.41 5.95
C LEU A 229 -13.05 -5.75 6.88
N HIS A 230 -12.74 -6.02 8.16
CA HIS A 230 -13.74 -6.27 9.20
C HIS A 230 -13.46 -5.45 10.46
N PRO A 231 -14.49 -4.88 11.12
CA PRO A 231 -14.31 -4.03 12.31
C PRO A 231 -13.50 -4.66 13.45
N ASP A 232 -13.53 -5.99 13.60
CA ASP A 232 -12.84 -6.68 14.69
C ASP A 232 -11.33 -6.83 14.46
N VAL A 233 -10.86 -6.79 13.21
CA VAL A 233 -9.45 -7.05 12.86
C VAL A 233 -8.81 -5.96 12.00
N CYS A 234 -9.59 -5.00 11.51
CA CYS A 234 -9.13 -3.87 10.71
C CYS A 234 -9.64 -2.56 11.32
N LYS A 235 -8.71 -1.63 11.58
CA LYS A 235 -9.03 -0.27 12.02
C LYS A 235 -8.51 0.72 10.98
N VAL A 236 -9.34 1.69 10.63
CA VAL A 236 -9.00 2.78 9.72
C VAL A 236 -9.00 4.08 10.53
N TRP A 237 -7.94 4.86 10.38
CA TRP A 237 -7.75 6.12 11.10
C TRP A 237 -7.57 7.24 10.10
N VAL A 238 -8.18 8.39 10.40
CA VAL A 238 -7.89 9.66 9.72
C VAL A 238 -7.14 10.54 10.70
N ILE A 239 -5.98 11.04 10.28
CA ILE A 239 -5.18 11.95 11.11
C ILE A 239 -5.85 13.32 11.04
N ASN A 240 -6.09 13.94 12.19
CA ASN A 240 -6.71 15.27 12.28
C ASN A 240 -5.69 16.39 11.97
N GLU A 241 -5.04 16.30 10.82
CA GLU A 241 -4.04 17.23 10.34
C GLU A 241 -4.11 17.32 8.81
N GLY A 242 -4.25 18.53 8.29
CA GLY A 242 -4.25 18.81 6.86
C GLY A 242 -2.87 19.29 6.40
N PHE A 243 -2.50 18.95 5.17
CA PHE A 243 -1.25 19.39 4.55
C PHE A 243 -1.55 20.10 3.24
N ASN A 244 -0.74 21.11 2.90
CA ASN A 244 -0.92 21.89 1.66
C ASN A 244 -0.53 21.11 0.39
N SER A 245 0.30 20.07 0.54
CA SER A 245 0.74 19.24 -0.57
C SER A 245 0.94 17.79 -0.13
N TRP A 246 0.85 16.88 -1.10
CA TRP A 246 1.22 15.48 -0.89
C TRP A 246 2.67 15.33 -0.39
N SER A 247 3.56 16.23 -0.82
CA SER A 247 4.98 16.18 -0.49
C SER A 247 5.22 16.51 0.98
N ASP A 248 4.54 17.52 1.51
CA ASP A 248 4.64 17.89 2.94
C ASP A 248 4.04 16.80 3.83
N ALA A 249 2.91 16.21 3.42
CA ALA A 249 2.28 15.10 4.13
C ALA A 249 3.23 13.88 4.21
N LEU A 250 3.82 13.47 3.09
CA LEU A 250 4.73 12.33 3.06
C LEU A 250 6.06 12.62 3.77
N GLU A 251 6.56 13.84 3.72
CA GLU A 251 7.76 14.23 4.48
C GLU A 251 7.50 14.14 5.99
N ALA A 252 6.36 14.67 6.47
CA ALA A 252 5.97 14.59 7.87
C ALA A 252 5.78 13.14 8.34
N ILE A 253 5.02 12.33 7.59
CA ILE A 253 4.78 10.91 7.88
C ILE A 253 6.10 10.12 7.85
N GLY A 254 6.94 10.36 6.85
CA GLY A 254 8.23 9.71 6.69
C GLY A 254 9.19 10.03 7.83
N GLY A 255 9.27 11.30 8.22
CA GLY A 255 10.06 11.74 9.36
C GLY A 255 9.57 11.12 10.68
N ALA A 256 8.25 11.08 10.90
CA ALA A 256 7.66 10.43 12.08
C ALA A 256 7.99 8.93 12.12
N MET A 257 7.83 8.23 10.99
CA MET A 257 8.15 6.81 10.88
C MET A 257 9.65 6.53 11.07
N GLN A 258 10.52 7.37 10.50
CA GLN A 258 11.96 7.27 10.67
C GLN A 258 12.37 7.46 12.13
N ARG A 259 11.85 8.50 12.81
CA ARG A 259 12.09 8.73 14.24
C ARG A 259 11.64 7.54 15.08
N PHE A 260 10.41 7.04 14.83
CA PHE A 260 9.87 5.85 15.49
C PHE A 260 10.78 4.62 15.32
N ARG A 261 11.44 4.46 14.15
CA ARG A 261 12.29 3.30 13.87
C ARG A 261 13.76 3.46 14.26
N THR A 262 14.26 4.65 14.56
CA THR A 262 15.71 4.85 14.73
C THR A 262 16.19 4.53 16.16
N ARG A 263 15.50 5.03 17.19
CA ARG A 263 15.93 4.88 18.60
C ARG A 263 14.76 4.70 19.57
N ARG A 264 13.82 3.81 19.23
CA ARG A 264 12.73 3.48 20.15
C ARG A 264 13.29 2.68 21.33
N ASN A 265 13.14 3.22 22.53
CA ASN A 265 13.28 2.45 23.75
C ASN A 265 11.94 1.78 24.07
N PRO A 266 11.94 0.55 24.63
CA PRO A 266 13.10 -0.28 24.96
C PRO A 266 13.62 -1.13 23.79
N ASP A 267 12.99 -1.10 22.61
CA ASP A 267 13.35 -1.93 21.45
C ASP A 267 14.85 -1.98 21.14
N TYR A 268 15.53 -0.83 21.15
CA TYR A 268 16.96 -0.76 20.85
C TYR A 268 17.78 -1.62 21.81
N GLN A 269 17.58 -1.46 23.12
CA GLN A 269 18.33 -2.17 24.15
C GLN A 269 17.90 -3.63 24.26
N ASN A 270 16.60 -3.89 24.14
CA ASN A 270 16.03 -5.24 24.15
C ASN A 270 16.65 -6.10 23.03
N VAL A 271 16.68 -5.59 21.79
CA VAL A 271 17.31 -6.31 20.67
C VAL A 271 18.84 -6.36 20.82
N LYS A 272 19.47 -5.35 21.43
CA LYS A 272 20.92 -5.36 21.67
C LYS A 272 21.33 -6.50 22.60
N ASN A 273 20.59 -6.66 23.71
CA ASN A 273 20.80 -7.74 24.65
C ASN A 273 20.65 -9.10 23.96
N ALA A 274 19.64 -9.25 23.09
CA ALA A 274 19.43 -10.46 22.33
C ALA A 274 20.57 -10.77 21.35
N VAL A 275 21.09 -9.76 20.65
CA VAL A 275 22.27 -9.89 19.78
C VAL A 275 23.52 -10.34 20.56
N GLN A 276 23.62 -9.96 21.84
CA GLN A 276 24.72 -10.35 22.72
C GLN A 276 24.49 -11.72 23.42
N GLY A 277 23.46 -12.48 23.02
CA GLY A 277 23.16 -13.82 23.55
C GLY A 277 22.13 -13.87 24.68
N GLY A 278 21.56 -12.74 25.07
CA GLY A 278 20.46 -12.69 26.03
C GLY A 278 19.09 -13.04 25.41
N PRO A 279 18.04 -13.19 26.22
CA PRO A 279 16.68 -13.32 25.70
C PRO A 279 16.11 -11.96 25.28
N LEU A 280 15.12 -11.97 24.36
CA LEU A 280 14.22 -10.83 24.19
C LEU A 280 13.26 -10.77 25.37
N THR A 281 13.28 -9.67 26.13
CA THR A 281 12.47 -9.53 27.35
C THR A 281 11.09 -8.94 27.11
N GLN A 282 10.89 -8.29 25.96
CA GLN A 282 9.65 -7.62 25.58
C GLN A 282 9.41 -7.73 24.07
N SER A 283 8.16 -7.47 23.64
CA SER A 283 7.84 -7.37 22.23
C SER A 283 8.52 -6.15 21.58
N VAL A 284 9.05 -6.33 20.38
CA VAL A 284 9.73 -5.25 19.66
C VAL A 284 8.71 -4.43 18.88
N GLN A 285 8.36 -3.26 19.40
CA GLN A 285 7.27 -2.44 18.87
C GLN A 285 7.53 -1.92 17.46
N ARG A 286 8.81 -1.74 17.08
CA ARG A 286 9.22 -1.40 15.70
C ARG A 286 8.66 -2.37 14.66
N ALA A 287 8.42 -3.64 15.03
CA ALA A 287 7.85 -4.66 14.16
C ALA A 287 6.41 -4.35 13.73
N ALA A 288 5.69 -3.46 14.44
CA ALA A 288 4.32 -3.06 14.11
C ALA A 288 4.20 -2.47 12.69
N PHE A 289 5.27 -1.88 12.14
CA PHE A 289 5.29 -1.39 10.76
C PHE A 289 5.92 -2.39 9.78
N GLY A 290 5.95 -3.68 10.10
CA GLY A 290 6.40 -4.74 9.21
C GLY A 290 7.88 -5.08 9.31
N LEU A 291 8.17 -6.30 8.88
CA LEU A 291 9.47 -6.98 8.89
C LEU A 291 9.98 -7.18 7.44
N PRO A 292 11.28 -7.47 7.22
CA PRO A 292 12.34 -7.55 8.22
C PRO A 292 12.78 -6.18 8.74
N ILE A 293 13.31 -6.14 9.96
CA ILE A 293 13.92 -4.93 10.55
C ILE A 293 15.33 -5.26 11.00
N VAL A 294 16.29 -4.47 10.50
CA VAL A 294 17.71 -4.59 10.84
C VAL A 294 18.07 -3.60 11.94
N PHE A 295 18.80 -4.07 12.94
CA PHE A 295 19.40 -3.32 14.02
C PHE A 295 20.91 -3.46 13.92
N PHE A 296 21.60 -2.35 13.63
CA PHE A 296 23.05 -2.31 13.58
C PHE A 296 23.59 -1.53 14.79
N TYR A 297 24.50 -2.15 15.54
CA TYR A 297 25.09 -1.59 16.75
C TYR A 297 26.54 -1.19 16.49
N SER A 298 26.79 0.08 16.15
CA SER A 298 28.15 0.58 15.89
C SER A 298 29.10 0.39 17.07
N SER A 299 28.60 0.47 18.31
CA SER A 299 29.39 0.18 19.51
C SER A 299 29.91 -1.26 19.55
N LEU A 300 29.04 -2.24 19.27
CA LEU A 300 29.44 -3.65 19.20
C LEU A 300 30.37 -3.91 18.02
N TYR A 301 30.09 -3.29 16.87
CA TYR A 301 30.96 -3.39 15.69
C TYR A 301 32.39 -2.94 16.02
N ASN A 302 32.55 -1.75 16.60
CA ASN A 302 33.87 -1.23 16.97
C ASN A 302 34.55 -2.11 18.02
N GLN A 303 33.80 -2.62 19.00
CA GLN A 303 34.31 -3.55 20.01
C GLN A 303 34.84 -4.84 19.37
N TYR A 304 34.09 -5.46 18.45
CA TYR A 304 34.52 -6.69 17.78
C TYR A 304 35.74 -6.46 16.88
N GLN A 305 35.82 -5.32 16.18
CA GLN A 305 37.02 -4.98 15.43
C GLN A 305 38.26 -4.82 16.33
N GLN A 306 38.10 -4.19 17.50
CA GLN A 306 39.19 -4.09 18.49
C GLN A 306 39.60 -5.46 19.06
N GLN A 307 38.68 -6.42 19.09
CA GLN A 307 38.93 -7.81 19.49
C GLN A 307 39.56 -8.66 18.36
N GLY A 308 39.82 -8.09 17.19
CA GLY A 308 40.50 -8.76 16.08
C GLY A 308 39.57 -9.38 15.04
N ASP A 309 38.25 -9.20 15.13
CA ASP A 309 37.35 -9.65 14.08
C ASP A 309 37.54 -8.80 12.80
N ASP A 310 37.54 -9.46 11.64
CA ASP A 310 37.49 -8.75 10.36
C ASP A 310 36.17 -7.97 10.21
N SER A 311 36.16 -6.95 9.34
CA SER A 311 35.00 -6.06 9.14
C SER A 311 33.70 -6.80 8.80
N LYS A 312 33.75 -7.90 8.05
CA LYS A 312 32.56 -8.67 7.67
C LYS A 312 32.03 -9.46 8.88
N THR A 313 32.93 -10.09 9.63
CA THR A 313 32.59 -10.84 10.84
C THR A 313 32.07 -9.93 11.95
N ALA A 314 32.76 -8.82 12.24
CA ALA A 314 32.33 -7.81 13.21
C ALA A 314 30.95 -7.27 12.86
N ARG A 315 30.70 -6.94 11.59
CA ARG A 315 29.39 -6.45 11.12
C ARG A 315 28.29 -7.48 11.30
N ARG A 316 28.56 -8.76 11.03
CA ARG A 316 27.59 -9.84 11.23
C ARG A 316 27.24 -9.97 12.72
N LYS A 317 28.24 -10.02 13.61
CA LYS A 317 28.02 -10.15 15.06
C LYS A 317 27.33 -8.93 15.68
N SER A 318 27.54 -7.73 15.12
CA SER A 318 26.93 -6.49 15.62
C SER A 318 25.55 -6.19 15.03
N THR A 319 24.94 -7.13 14.30
CA THR A 319 23.67 -6.92 13.60
C THR A 319 22.61 -7.91 14.06
N GLY A 320 21.50 -7.40 14.59
CA GLY A 320 20.28 -8.18 14.83
C GLY A 320 19.28 -7.95 13.70
N THR A 321 18.70 -9.03 13.15
CA THR A 321 17.61 -8.91 12.16
C THR A 321 16.38 -9.61 12.69
N LEU A 322 15.30 -8.85 12.88
CA LEU A 322 13.99 -9.42 13.15
C LEU A 322 13.35 -9.82 11.84
N VAL A 323 13.01 -11.10 11.72
CA VAL A 323 12.29 -11.68 10.58
C VAL A 323 10.96 -12.23 11.06
N GLY A 324 9.93 -12.19 10.21
CA GLY A 324 8.69 -12.90 10.53
C GLY A 324 8.95 -14.39 10.42
N GLN A 325 8.42 -15.19 11.34
CA GLN A 325 8.29 -16.61 11.09
C GLN A 325 7.29 -16.78 9.95
N SER A 326 7.72 -17.37 8.85
CA SER A 326 6.76 -17.85 7.84
C SER A 326 6.02 -19.02 8.50
N PRO A 327 4.68 -19.06 8.43
CA PRO A 327 3.91 -20.18 8.96
C PRO A 327 4.31 -21.50 8.31
#